data_AF-A0A814I5M0-F1
#
_entry.id   AF-A0A814I5M0-F1
#
_cell.length_a   1.000
_cell.length_b   1.000
_cell.length_c   1.000
_cell.angle_alpha   90.00
_cell.angle_beta   90.00
_cell.angle_gamma   90.00
#
_symmetry.space_group_name_H-M   'P 1'
#
loop_
_entity.id
_entity.type
_entity.pdbx_description
1 polymer ?
#
loop_
_entity_poly.entity_id
_entity_poly.type
_entity_poly.pdbx_seq_one_letter_code
_entity_poly.pdbx_strand_id
1 'polypeptide(L)'
;MTLELIPNGDLVFKGPFNVVSTTALKLSNSGNDRLAYKIKTTAPKRYCVKPNSGFLDPHATTNIQVMLQPQAAGQPDDRTKHKFMVQWVGVPNNYTDDVDNFWKQDLKNLNVQDSKLKCVFADEQPAAVVPNDPHGHPELNATESTNLTENRTQQQQQQQTPSSSSSVLNQRSTSPTSSRSTNPFQSQHQDRQQDVVDDSSKTRLKQEIDHLKKDNETLKEKLKQQESGLRQRTTAGNPVVDRLKPNQQQQNGLVLFGIALNEQLVLVAFVIALLFGFSLGYFLFSCSN
;
A
#
# COMPACT_ATOMS: atom_id res chain seq x y z
N MET A 1 -7.76 9.04 24.61
CA MET A 1 -7.32 8.50 23.32
C MET A 1 -7.84 7.08 23.14
N THR A 2 -8.63 6.83 22.09
CA THR A 2 -9.23 5.52 21.80
C THR A 2 -9.22 5.29 20.29
N LEU A 3 -8.60 4.20 19.83
CA LEU A 3 -8.66 3.77 18.43
C LEU A 3 -9.44 2.46 18.33
N GLU A 4 -10.49 2.46 17.52
CA GLU A 4 -11.34 1.31 17.25
C GLU A 4 -10.97 0.68 15.91
N LEU A 5 -10.82 -0.65 15.93
CA LEU A 5 -10.48 -1.47 14.77
C LEU A 5 -11.71 -2.28 14.36
N ILE A 6 -12.08 -2.22 13.08
CA ILE A 6 -13.20 -2.96 12.51
C ILE A 6 -12.71 -3.66 11.22
N PRO A 7 -12.60 -5.00 11.18
CA PRO A 7 -12.94 -5.94 12.27
C PRO A 7 -11.97 -5.86 13.45
N ASN A 8 -12.46 -6.25 14.63
CA ASN A 8 -11.65 -6.43 15.83
C ASN A 8 -11.23 -7.92 15.94
N GLY A 9 -9.96 -8.18 16.20
CA GLY A 9 -9.42 -9.54 16.38
C GLY A 9 -9.01 -10.26 15.10
N ASP A 10 -9.91 -10.48 14.14
CA ASP A 10 -9.62 -11.35 12.99
C ASP A 10 -9.80 -10.63 11.63
N LEU A 11 -8.77 -10.68 10.79
CA LEU A 11 -8.79 -10.23 9.38
C LEU A 11 -9.03 -11.43 8.47
N VAL A 12 -10.23 -11.50 7.90
CA VAL A 12 -10.64 -12.58 7.00
C VAL A 12 -10.21 -12.25 5.57
N PHE A 13 -9.43 -13.14 4.97
CA PHE A 13 -9.11 -13.17 3.54
C PHE A 13 -9.92 -14.27 2.87
N LYS A 14 -10.60 -13.94 1.76
CA LYS A 14 -11.32 -14.93 0.95
C LYS A 14 -10.45 -15.38 -0.22
N GLY A 15 -10.56 -16.66 -0.57
CA GLY A 15 -9.91 -17.21 -1.75
C GLY A 15 -10.52 -16.67 -3.06
N PRO A 16 -10.02 -17.13 -4.22
CA PRO A 16 -8.88 -18.04 -4.38
C PRO A 16 -7.53 -17.32 -4.11
N PHE A 17 -6.56 -18.06 -3.56
CA PHE A 17 -5.29 -17.50 -3.06
C PHE A 17 -4.12 -17.56 -4.05
N ASN A 18 -4.40 -17.93 -5.31
CA ASN A 18 -3.49 -17.81 -6.45
C ASN A 18 -3.51 -16.40 -7.08
N VAL A 19 -4.44 -15.54 -6.68
CA VAL A 19 -4.54 -14.12 -7.05
C VAL A 19 -4.42 -13.23 -5.80
N VAL A 20 -4.36 -11.91 -5.98
CA VAL A 20 -4.31 -10.97 -4.86
C VAL A 20 -5.66 -10.95 -4.13
N SER A 21 -5.68 -11.42 -2.88
CA SER A 21 -6.87 -11.36 -2.02
C SER A 21 -6.80 -10.11 -1.15
N THR A 22 -7.84 -9.26 -1.22
CA THR A 22 -7.88 -7.98 -0.50
C THR A 22 -8.95 -8.02 0.59
N THR A 23 -8.58 -7.60 1.80
CA THR A 23 -9.50 -7.39 2.91
C THR A 23 -9.36 -5.95 3.43
N ALA A 24 -10.42 -5.43 4.04
CA ALA A 24 -10.49 -4.07 4.54
C ALA A 24 -10.41 -4.03 6.07
N LEU A 25 -9.55 -3.15 6.60
CA LEU A 25 -9.46 -2.83 8.02
C LEU A 25 -9.78 -1.35 8.21
N LYS A 26 -10.90 -1.05 8.86
CA LYS A 26 -11.30 0.31 9.19
C LYS A 26 -10.73 0.69 10.56
N LEU A 27 -10.05 1.84 10.61
CA LEU A 27 -9.56 2.46 11.84
C LEU A 27 -10.40 3.69 12.14
N SER A 28 -10.99 3.78 13.33
CA SER A 28 -11.84 4.90 13.75
C SER A 28 -11.29 5.51 15.04
N ASN A 29 -11.08 6.83 15.05
CA ASN A 29 -10.67 7.56 16.24
C ASN A 29 -11.92 8.11 16.96
N SER A 30 -12.31 7.52 18.09
CA SER A 30 -13.41 8.04 18.92
C SER A 30 -12.95 9.06 19.98
N GLY A 31 -11.68 9.47 19.94
CA GLY A 31 -11.09 10.48 20.82
C GLY A 31 -11.11 11.91 20.25
N ASN A 32 -10.79 12.87 21.13
CA ASN A 32 -10.69 14.30 20.82
C ASN A 32 -9.28 14.76 20.40
N ASP A 33 -8.30 13.85 20.52
CA ASP A 33 -6.90 14.07 20.16
C ASP A 33 -6.65 13.51 18.75
N ARG A 34 -5.65 14.03 18.05
CA ARG A 34 -5.13 13.45 16.81
C ARG A 34 -4.27 12.23 17.13
N LEU A 35 -4.34 11.20 16.30
CA LEU A 35 -3.55 9.97 16.47
C LEU A 35 -2.53 9.84 15.34
N ALA A 36 -1.31 9.43 15.64
CA ALA A 36 -0.45 8.79 14.66
C ALA A 36 -0.69 7.27 14.72
N TYR A 37 -0.79 6.58 13.57
CA TYR A 37 -0.91 5.11 13.51
C TYR A 37 0.15 4.48 12.59
N LYS A 38 0.54 3.22 12.90
CA LYS A 38 1.41 2.38 12.05
C LYS A 38 0.98 0.92 12.10
N ILE A 39 1.04 0.25 10.96
CA ILE A 39 0.62 -1.13 10.78
C ILE A 39 1.87 -1.99 10.53
N LYS A 40 2.02 -3.02 11.35
CA LYS A 40 3.11 -4.00 11.29
C LYS A 40 2.52 -5.39 11.02
N THR A 41 3.32 -6.26 10.43
CA THR A 41 2.94 -7.66 10.13
C THR A 41 4.12 -8.59 10.38
N THR A 42 3.81 -9.84 10.73
CA THR A 42 4.82 -10.91 10.85
C THR A 42 5.33 -11.41 9.49
N ALA A 43 4.68 -11.05 8.38
CA ALA A 43 5.02 -11.56 7.04
C ALA A 43 5.03 -10.44 5.97
N PRO A 44 5.93 -9.45 6.06
CA PRO A 44 5.92 -8.26 5.19
C PRO A 44 6.12 -8.57 3.69
N LYS A 45 6.70 -9.72 3.34
CA LYS A 45 6.82 -10.18 1.94
C LYS A 45 5.51 -10.74 1.37
N ARG A 46 4.56 -11.15 2.22
CA ARG A 46 3.29 -11.79 1.82
C ARG A 46 2.13 -10.80 1.71
N TYR A 47 2.29 -9.57 2.21
CA TYR A 47 1.22 -8.56 2.26
C TYR A 47 1.66 -7.20 1.76
N CYS A 48 0.81 -6.54 0.98
CA CYS A 48 0.85 -5.10 0.77
C CYS A 48 -0.22 -4.45 1.67
N VAL A 49 0.09 -3.31 2.29
CA VAL A 49 -0.83 -2.56 3.16
C VAL A 49 -0.88 -1.11 2.70
N LYS A 50 -2.08 -0.57 2.44
CA LYS A 50 -2.26 0.80 1.94
C LYS A 50 -3.45 1.50 2.65
N PRO A 51 -3.22 2.66 3.30
CA PRO A 51 -1.93 3.15 3.81
C PRO A 51 -1.37 2.24 4.91
N ASN A 52 -0.04 2.21 5.12
CA ASN A 52 0.57 1.42 6.22
C ASN A 52 0.82 2.25 7.50
N SER A 53 0.82 3.58 7.38
CA SER A 53 0.89 4.52 8.50
C SER A 53 0.30 5.86 8.06
N GLY A 54 -0.08 6.68 9.03
CA GLY A 54 -0.67 8.00 8.79
C GLY A 54 -1.01 8.72 10.08
N PHE A 55 -1.55 9.92 9.96
CA PHE A 55 -2.29 10.57 11.03
C PHE A 55 -3.79 10.34 10.84
N LEU A 56 -4.54 10.36 11.95
CA LEU A 56 -5.99 10.24 11.99
C LEU A 56 -6.53 11.29 12.94
N ASP A 57 -7.33 12.21 12.40
CA ASP A 57 -7.85 13.37 13.15
C ASP A 57 -8.93 12.94 14.16
N PRO A 58 -9.28 13.79 15.15
CA PRO A 58 -10.40 13.55 16.07
C PRO A 58 -11.69 13.18 15.32
N HIS A 59 -12.40 12.15 15.80
CA HIS A 59 -13.65 11.64 15.20
C HIS A 59 -13.55 11.17 13.74
N ALA A 60 -12.34 11.10 13.18
CA ALA A 60 -12.11 10.66 11.81
C ALA A 60 -11.99 9.13 11.70
N THR A 61 -12.23 8.63 10.49
CA THR A 61 -12.10 7.22 10.14
C THR A 61 -11.26 7.09 8.87
N THR A 62 -10.36 6.11 8.83
CA THR A 62 -9.63 5.72 7.62
C THR A 62 -9.83 4.24 7.30
N ASN A 63 -9.78 3.89 6.01
CA ASN A 63 -9.95 2.53 5.54
C ASN A 63 -8.64 2.01 4.95
N ILE A 64 -8.14 0.92 5.53
CA ILE A 64 -6.88 0.29 5.17
C ILE A 64 -7.16 -0.92 4.28
N GLN A 65 -6.53 -0.96 3.11
CA GLN A 65 -6.49 -2.15 2.27
C GLN A 65 -5.33 -3.04 2.67
N VAL A 66 -5.62 -4.29 3.04
CA VAL A 66 -4.64 -5.33 3.31
C VAL A 66 -4.74 -6.38 2.21
N MET A 67 -3.69 -6.48 1.38
CA MET A 67 -3.65 -7.28 0.16
C MET A 67 -2.66 -8.44 0.31
N LEU A 68 -3.18 -9.66 0.49
CA LEU A 68 -2.38 -10.88 0.45
C LEU A 68 -1.87 -11.12 -0.98
N GLN A 69 -0.57 -11.34 -1.12
CA GLN A 69 0.07 -11.64 -2.40
C GLN A 69 -0.05 -13.15 -2.74
N PRO A 70 -0.15 -13.52 -4.02
CA PRO A 70 -0.04 -14.91 -4.46
C PRO A 70 1.23 -15.59 -3.93
N GLN A 71 1.15 -16.89 -3.65
CA GLN A 71 2.31 -17.70 -3.30
C GLN A 71 2.82 -18.43 -4.55
N ALA A 72 4.15 -18.48 -4.72
CA ALA A 72 4.75 -19.33 -5.74
C ALA A 72 4.53 -20.81 -5.42
N ALA A 73 4.32 -21.64 -6.45
CA ALA A 73 4.14 -23.08 -6.28
C ALA A 73 5.34 -23.72 -5.55
N GLY A 74 5.07 -24.68 -4.67
CA GLY A 74 6.09 -25.43 -3.92
C GLY A 74 6.61 -24.77 -2.64
N GLN A 75 6.19 -23.54 -2.29
CA GLN A 75 6.47 -22.96 -0.98
C GLN A 75 5.49 -23.51 0.08
N PRO A 76 5.95 -23.85 1.32
CA PRO A 76 5.06 -24.26 2.41
C PRO A 76 4.01 -23.20 2.74
N ASP A 77 2.77 -23.62 2.98
CA ASP A 77 1.69 -22.71 3.33
C ASP A 77 1.72 -22.38 4.84
N ASP A 78 2.27 -21.22 5.20
CA ASP A 78 2.40 -20.73 6.56
C ASP A 78 1.32 -19.69 6.94
N ARG A 79 0.38 -19.40 6.03
CA ARG A 79 -0.49 -18.21 6.11
C ARG A 79 -1.29 -18.10 7.41
N THR A 80 -1.74 -19.23 7.97
CA THR A 80 -2.51 -19.31 9.23
C THR A 80 -1.75 -18.80 10.46
N LYS A 81 -0.42 -18.66 10.38
CA LYS A 81 0.42 -18.14 11.47
C LYS A 81 0.53 -16.61 11.44
N HIS A 82 0.15 -15.97 10.33
CA HIS A 82 0.34 -14.54 10.12
C HIS A 82 -0.50 -13.68 11.08
N LYS A 83 0.10 -12.57 11.52
CA LYS A 83 -0.54 -11.59 12.40
C LYS A 83 -0.24 -10.18 11.92
N PHE A 84 -1.20 -9.29 12.15
CA PHE A 84 -1.05 -7.86 12.04
C PHE A 84 -1.03 -7.23 13.43
N MET A 85 -0.43 -6.05 13.52
CA MET A 85 -0.43 -5.20 14.71
C MET A 85 -0.67 -3.77 14.23
N VAL A 86 -1.70 -3.11 14.73
CA VAL A 86 -1.87 -1.66 14.60
C VAL A 86 -1.35 -1.04 15.87
N GLN A 87 -0.39 -0.12 15.74
CA GLN A 87 0.11 0.71 16.84
C GLN A 87 -0.40 2.13 16.68
N TRP A 88 -0.66 2.83 17.77
CA TRP A 88 -1.05 4.23 17.75
C TRP A 88 -0.50 5.03 18.94
N VAL A 89 -0.34 6.34 18.73
CA VAL A 89 0.19 7.31 19.71
C VAL A 89 -0.55 8.64 19.57
N GLY A 90 -0.87 9.28 20.71
CA GLY A 90 -1.55 10.57 20.73
C GLY A 90 -0.58 11.69 20.37
N VAL A 91 -0.97 12.55 19.44
CA VAL A 91 -0.18 13.70 19.00
C VAL A 91 -1.01 14.98 19.12
N PRO A 92 -0.38 16.15 19.31
CA PRO A 92 -1.08 17.43 19.29
C PRO A 92 -1.89 17.61 17.99
N ASN A 93 -3.07 18.23 18.08
CA ASN A 93 -3.94 18.43 16.91
C ASN A 93 -3.27 19.32 15.83
N ASN A 94 -2.28 20.13 16.22
CA ASN A 94 -1.45 20.96 15.35
C ASN A 94 -0.12 20.30 14.92
N TYR A 95 0.07 18.99 15.11
CA TYR A 95 1.29 18.29 14.68
C TYR A 95 1.39 18.27 13.15
N THR A 96 2.47 18.84 12.60
CA THR A 96 2.66 19.05 11.15
C THR A 96 3.76 18.20 10.51
N ASP A 97 4.58 17.49 11.29
CA ASP A 97 5.72 16.77 10.73
C ASP A 97 5.30 15.52 9.96
N ASP A 98 6.19 15.07 9.07
CA ASP A 98 5.97 13.87 8.26
C ASP A 98 5.85 12.60 9.13
N VAL A 99 4.97 11.69 8.71
CA VAL A 99 4.66 10.48 9.50
C VAL A 99 5.86 9.55 9.61
N ASP A 100 6.73 9.45 8.60
CA ASP A 100 7.93 8.61 8.69
C ASP A 100 9.02 9.25 9.55
N ASN A 101 8.99 10.57 9.80
CA ASN A 101 9.87 11.21 10.77
C ASN A 101 9.39 10.97 12.22
N PHE A 102 8.08 11.15 12.48
CA PHE A 102 7.45 10.78 13.75
C PHE A 102 7.82 9.35 14.16
N TRP A 103 7.63 8.39 13.24
CA TRP A 103 7.91 6.97 13.50
C TRP A 103 9.41 6.60 13.56
N LYS A 104 10.34 7.56 13.44
CA LYS A 104 11.79 7.35 13.62
C LYS A 104 12.34 8.03 14.87
N GLN A 105 11.83 9.22 15.23
CA GLN A 105 12.47 10.10 16.21
C GLN A 105 11.70 10.15 17.54
N ASP A 106 10.36 10.21 17.51
CA ASP A 106 9.58 10.64 18.67
C ASP A 106 9.18 9.50 19.63
N LEU A 107 9.33 8.23 19.24
CA LEU A 107 8.80 7.10 20.01
C LEU A 107 9.39 6.91 21.42
N LYS A 108 10.63 7.34 21.67
CA LYS A 108 11.40 6.84 22.83
C LYS A 108 10.80 7.14 24.20
N ASN A 109 9.91 8.13 24.29
CA ASN A 109 9.23 8.53 25.53
C ASN A 109 7.69 8.55 25.40
N LEU A 110 7.14 7.99 24.31
CA LEU A 110 5.69 8.02 24.07
C LEU A 110 5.03 6.69 24.48
N ASN A 111 3.85 6.79 25.09
CA ASN A 111 3.03 5.62 25.43
C ASN A 111 2.38 5.04 24.17
N VAL A 112 3.09 4.13 23.50
CA VAL A 112 2.59 3.43 22.30
C VAL A 112 1.57 2.39 22.71
N GLN A 113 0.33 2.56 22.24
CA GLN A 113 -0.71 1.55 22.37
C GLN A 113 -0.70 0.63 21.13
N ASP A 114 -1.07 -0.64 21.29
CA ASP A 114 -1.22 -1.58 20.18
C ASP A 114 -2.42 -2.51 20.28
N SER A 115 -2.87 -2.99 19.13
CA SER A 115 -3.87 -4.06 19.00
C SER A 115 -3.43 -5.02 17.90
N LYS A 116 -3.63 -6.32 18.15
CA LYS A 116 -3.17 -7.42 17.28
C LYS A 116 -4.35 -8.08 16.59
N LEU A 117 -4.19 -8.34 15.30
CA LEU A 117 -5.16 -9.10 14.51
C LEU A 117 -4.54 -10.40 13.99
N LYS A 118 -5.32 -11.49 13.97
CA LYS A 118 -4.94 -12.75 13.32
C LYS A 118 -5.43 -12.73 11.87
N CYS A 119 -4.71 -13.40 10.98
CA CYS A 119 -5.22 -13.65 9.63
C CYS A 119 -6.04 -14.95 9.63
N VAL A 120 -7.27 -14.88 9.13
CA VAL A 120 -8.16 -16.02 8.89
C VAL A 120 -8.35 -16.16 7.38
N PHE A 121 -8.35 -17.38 6.86
CA PHE A 121 -8.41 -17.65 5.42
C PHE A 121 -9.59 -18.58 5.17
N ALA A 122 -10.54 -18.10 4.37
CA ALA A 122 -11.68 -18.89 3.92
C ALA A 122 -11.50 -19.15 2.43
N ASP A 123 -11.40 -20.42 2.02
CA ASP A 123 -11.50 -20.78 0.61
C ASP A 123 -12.93 -20.48 0.13
N GLU A 124 -13.08 -19.95 -1.08
CA GLU A 124 -14.40 -19.85 -1.70
C GLU A 124 -14.84 -21.25 -2.12
N GLN A 125 -15.69 -21.88 -1.30
CA GLN A 125 -16.52 -22.98 -1.78
C GLN A 125 -17.33 -22.46 -2.98
N PRO A 126 -17.34 -23.16 -4.12
CA PRO A 126 -18.33 -22.92 -5.15
C PRO A 126 -19.71 -23.02 -4.48
N ALA A 127 -20.55 -21.99 -4.66
CA ALA A 127 -21.94 -22.08 -4.24
C ALA A 127 -22.52 -23.36 -4.84
N ALA A 128 -23.05 -24.26 -3.99
CA ALA A 128 -23.48 -25.58 -4.42
C ALA A 128 -24.41 -25.43 -5.63
N VAL A 129 -24.05 -26.06 -6.75
CA VAL A 129 -24.89 -26.07 -7.95
C VAL A 129 -26.17 -26.77 -7.54
N VAL A 130 -27.24 -25.99 -7.37
CA VAL A 130 -28.57 -26.52 -7.09
C VAL A 130 -28.91 -27.44 -8.27
N PRO A 131 -29.15 -28.75 -8.04
CA PRO A 131 -29.63 -29.61 -9.10
C PRO A 131 -31.02 -29.11 -9.51
N ASN A 132 -31.11 -28.49 -10.69
CA ASN A 132 -32.38 -28.20 -11.31
C ASN A 132 -33.00 -29.52 -11.77
N ASP A 133 -33.69 -30.20 -10.87
CA ASP A 133 -34.52 -31.36 -11.21
C ASP A 133 -35.77 -30.87 -11.98
N PRO A 134 -35.95 -31.26 -13.24
CA PRO A 134 -37.14 -30.91 -13.99
C PRO A 134 -38.22 -31.94 -13.71
N HIS A 135 -39.22 -31.62 -12.87
CA HIS A 135 -40.65 -31.99 -12.97
C HIS A 135 -41.33 -31.80 -11.60
N GLY A 136 -42.29 -30.88 -11.52
CA GLY A 136 -43.10 -30.63 -10.33
C GLY A 136 -44.23 -29.64 -10.66
N HIS A 137 -45.47 -30.11 -10.58
CA HIS A 137 -46.64 -29.32 -10.96
C HIS A 137 -46.97 -28.24 -9.91
N PRO A 138 -47.43 -27.03 -10.31
CA PRO A 138 -48.00 -26.06 -9.38
C PRO A 138 -49.48 -26.41 -9.11
N GLU A 139 -49.79 -26.77 -7.87
CA GLU A 139 -51.17 -26.97 -7.41
C GLU A 139 -51.80 -25.62 -7.03
N LEU A 140 -53.02 -25.37 -7.51
CA LEU A 140 -53.79 -24.16 -7.23
C LEU A 140 -54.71 -24.38 -6.02
N ASN A 141 -54.72 -23.46 -5.07
CA ASN A 141 -55.96 -23.14 -4.33
C ASN A 141 -55.94 -21.70 -3.79
N ALA A 142 -57.05 -21.00 -4.02
CA ALA A 142 -57.41 -19.71 -3.43
C ALA A 142 -58.33 -19.96 -2.18
N THR A 143 -58.91 -19.02 -1.43
CA THR A 143 -59.26 -17.60 -1.66
C THR A 143 -59.50 -16.87 -0.32
N GLU A 144 -59.74 -15.55 -0.41
CA GLU A 144 -60.33 -14.60 0.59
C GLU A 144 -59.39 -14.00 1.65
N SER A 145 -59.58 -12.79 2.22
CA SER A 145 -60.38 -11.56 1.91
C SER A 145 -60.02 -10.47 2.95
N THR A 146 -60.25 -9.14 2.86
CA THR A 146 -60.60 -8.11 1.85
C THR A 146 -60.42 -6.72 2.52
N ASN A 147 -60.11 -5.62 1.79
CA ASN A 147 -60.61 -4.23 2.04
C ASN A 147 -59.96 -3.14 1.12
N LEU A 148 -60.69 -2.66 0.11
CA LEU A 148 -61.18 -1.27 -0.12
C LEU A 148 -60.36 -0.06 0.45
N THR A 149 -60.15 1.11 -0.20
CA THR A 149 -60.63 1.71 -1.48
C THR A 149 -59.73 2.91 -1.91
N GLU A 150 -59.75 3.28 -3.20
CA GLU A 150 -59.04 4.40 -3.87
C GLU A 150 -59.56 5.82 -3.57
N ASN A 151 -58.83 6.87 -4.00
CA ASN A 151 -59.49 8.04 -4.61
C ASN A 151 -58.63 8.82 -5.65
N ARG A 152 -59.33 9.59 -6.50
CA ARG A 152 -58.97 10.15 -7.82
C ARG A 152 -58.62 11.66 -7.71
N THR A 153 -57.86 12.32 -8.61
CA THR A 153 -58.40 13.05 -9.80
C THR A 153 -57.31 13.87 -10.55
N GLN A 154 -57.51 14.08 -11.86
CA GLN A 154 -56.67 14.88 -12.79
C GLN A 154 -57.34 16.23 -13.17
N GLN A 155 -56.59 17.20 -13.73
CA GLN A 155 -57.13 18.21 -14.66
C GLN A 155 -56.07 18.79 -15.64
N GLN A 156 -56.51 19.37 -16.77
CA GLN A 156 -55.74 19.72 -17.98
C GLN A 156 -55.95 21.18 -18.46
N GLN A 157 -55.05 21.71 -19.31
CA GLN A 157 -55.29 22.49 -20.56
C GLN A 157 -53.91 22.81 -21.24
N GLN A 158 -53.65 22.54 -22.53
CA GLN A 158 -53.98 23.28 -23.79
C GLN A 158 -53.31 24.71 -23.86
N GLN A 159 -52.70 25.21 -24.97
CA GLN A 159 -52.66 24.83 -26.40
C GLN A 159 -51.59 25.60 -27.26
N GLN A 160 -51.15 25.01 -28.40
CA GLN A 160 -50.62 25.61 -29.66
C GLN A 160 -49.25 26.37 -29.79
N THR A 161 -48.69 26.27 -31.02
CA THR A 161 -47.41 26.80 -31.56
C THR A 161 -47.60 27.99 -32.52
N PRO A 162 -46.56 28.79 -32.85
CA PRO A 162 -45.98 28.69 -34.21
C PRO A 162 -44.46 28.93 -34.35
N SER A 163 -43.97 28.73 -35.57
CA SER A 163 -42.56 28.70 -36.03
C SER A 163 -41.93 30.05 -36.41
N SER A 164 -40.60 30.11 -36.47
CA SER A 164 -39.83 31.03 -37.36
C SER A 164 -38.44 30.46 -37.70
N SER A 165 -37.92 30.81 -38.88
CA SER A 165 -36.80 30.15 -39.57
C SER A 165 -35.73 31.15 -40.06
N SER A 166 -34.47 30.73 -40.22
CA SER A 166 -33.49 31.40 -41.09
C SER A 166 -32.34 30.46 -41.50
N SER A 167 -31.51 30.89 -42.45
CA SER A 167 -30.94 29.99 -43.46
C SER A 167 -29.58 30.45 -44.05
N VAL A 168 -28.73 29.46 -44.40
CA VAL A 168 -27.91 29.39 -45.65
C VAL A 168 -26.55 30.13 -45.77
N LEU A 169 -25.59 29.38 -46.37
CA LEU A 169 -24.26 29.72 -46.98
C LEU A 169 -23.14 30.29 -46.07
N ASN A 170 -21.91 29.75 -46.08
CA ASN A 170 -20.99 29.92 -47.22
C ASN A 170 -19.84 28.86 -47.31
N GLN A 171 -19.57 28.37 -48.54
CA GLN A 171 -18.29 28.01 -49.24
C GLN A 171 -17.03 27.52 -48.44
N ARG A 172 -16.16 26.61 -48.95
CA ARG A 172 -15.73 26.34 -50.34
C ARG A 172 -15.08 24.94 -50.56
N SER A 173 -15.14 24.48 -51.82
CA SER A 173 -14.45 23.41 -52.62
C SER A 173 -13.15 22.75 -52.07
N THR A 174 -12.71 21.53 -52.48
CA THR A 174 -12.75 20.86 -53.81
C THR A 174 -12.82 19.30 -53.80
N SER A 175 -13.40 18.73 -54.87
CA SER A 175 -13.35 17.31 -55.34
C SER A 175 -12.01 16.96 -56.06
N PRO A 176 -11.71 15.79 -56.70
CA PRO A 176 -12.52 14.62 -57.17
C PRO A 176 -11.93 13.21 -56.82
N THR A 177 -12.25 12.05 -57.44
CA THR A 177 -13.51 11.30 -57.79
C THR A 177 -13.13 9.87 -58.30
N SER A 178 -14.06 8.89 -58.30
CA SER A 178 -14.00 7.54 -58.95
C SER A 178 -13.15 6.42 -58.27
N SER A 179 -13.52 5.13 -58.31
CA SER A 179 -14.73 4.45 -58.84
C SER A 179 -14.96 3.00 -58.35
N ARG A 180 -16.22 2.68 -58.00
CA ARG A 180 -17.07 1.53 -58.46
C ARG A 180 -16.67 0.05 -58.19
N SER A 181 -17.51 -0.64 -57.37
CA SER A 181 -18.07 -2.03 -57.43
C SER A 181 -17.17 -3.26 -57.74
N THR A 182 -17.42 -4.52 -57.33
CA THR A 182 -18.64 -5.32 -56.99
C THR A 182 -18.36 -6.51 -56.03
N ASN A 183 -19.42 -7.01 -55.38
CA ASN A 183 -19.65 -8.26 -54.60
C ASN A 183 -19.27 -9.62 -55.29
N PRO A 184 -19.46 -10.84 -54.71
CA PRO A 184 -19.46 -11.32 -53.29
C PRO A 184 -18.78 -12.72 -53.03
N PHE A 185 -18.71 -13.14 -51.75
CA PHE A 185 -18.81 -14.53 -51.18
C PHE A 185 -17.97 -15.72 -51.73
N GLN A 186 -17.15 -16.37 -50.87
CA GLN A 186 -17.30 -17.78 -50.41
C GLN A 186 -16.11 -18.26 -49.52
N SER A 187 -16.36 -19.21 -48.62
CA SER A 187 -15.45 -19.71 -47.56
C SER A 187 -14.48 -20.83 -48.02
N GLN A 188 -13.32 -21.00 -47.34
CA GLN A 188 -12.89 -22.24 -46.63
C GLN A 188 -11.47 -22.17 -45.99
N HIS A 189 -11.35 -22.83 -44.82
CA HIS A 189 -10.19 -23.35 -44.04
C HIS A 189 -8.72 -23.05 -44.42
N GLN A 190 -7.86 -22.63 -43.47
CA GLN A 190 -7.11 -23.49 -42.52
C GLN A 190 -5.82 -22.82 -41.92
N ASP A 191 -5.59 -23.01 -40.62
CA ASP A 191 -4.32 -22.98 -39.85
C ASP A 191 -3.12 -22.10 -40.26
N ARG A 192 -2.92 -20.99 -39.52
CA ARG A 192 -1.66 -20.67 -38.78
C ARG A 192 -1.86 -19.40 -37.94
N GLN A 193 -2.26 -19.53 -36.67
CA GLN A 193 -2.06 -18.47 -35.68
C GLN A 193 -0.66 -18.59 -35.10
N GLN A 194 0.19 -17.59 -35.33
CA GLN A 194 1.52 -17.51 -34.74
C GLN A 194 1.84 -16.04 -34.45
N ASP A 195 2.44 -15.78 -33.29
CA ASP A 195 2.58 -14.45 -32.69
C ASP A 195 3.02 -13.34 -33.64
N VAL A 196 2.18 -12.30 -33.76
CA VAL A 196 2.59 -10.95 -34.16
C VAL A 196 2.38 -10.02 -32.97
N VAL A 197 3.13 -10.27 -31.90
CA VAL A 197 3.36 -9.26 -30.85
C VAL A 197 4.26 -8.19 -31.46
N ASP A 198 3.70 -7.00 -31.65
CA ASP A 198 4.30 -5.85 -32.33
C ASP A 198 5.80 -5.65 -32.05
N ASP A 199 6.61 -5.87 -33.09
CA ASP A 199 8.07 -5.73 -33.07
C ASP A 199 8.50 -4.27 -32.75
N SER A 200 7.65 -3.30 -33.09
CA SER A 200 7.85 -1.88 -32.77
C SER A 200 7.83 -1.66 -31.25
N SER A 201 6.84 -2.21 -30.55
CA SER A 201 6.73 -2.15 -29.09
C SER A 201 7.89 -2.84 -28.39
N LYS A 202 8.29 -4.03 -28.87
CA LYS A 202 9.45 -4.76 -28.33
C LYS A 202 10.76 -4.00 -28.51
N THR A 203 10.95 -3.37 -29.67
CA THR A 203 12.12 -2.53 -29.96
C THR A 203 12.15 -1.28 -29.08
N ARG A 204 11.00 -0.61 -28.92
CA ARG A 204 10.88 0.60 -28.08
C ARG A 204 11.15 0.32 -26.60
N LEU A 205 10.57 -0.75 -26.05
CA LEU A 205 10.84 -1.20 -24.69
C LEU A 205 12.31 -1.57 -24.48
N LYS A 206 12.97 -2.17 -25.48
CA LYS A 206 14.39 -2.50 -25.40
C LYS A 206 15.27 -1.25 -25.36
N GLN A 207 14.98 -0.25 -26.21
CA GLN A 207 15.65 1.05 -26.19
C GLN A 207 15.47 1.77 -24.85
N GLU A 208 14.27 1.73 -24.26
CA GLU A 208 13.96 2.35 -22.97
C GLU A 208 14.72 1.68 -21.81
N ILE A 209 14.82 0.34 -21.80
CA ILE A 209 15.63 -0.41 -20.82
C ILE A 209 17.11 -0.04 -20.93
N ASP A 210 17.66 0.07 -22.14
CA ASP A 210 19.07 0.37 -22.35
C ASP A 210 19.39 1.84 -22.02
N HIS A 211 18.45 2.76 -22.24
CA HIS A 211 18.53 4.17 -21.79
C HIS A 211 18.49 4.27 -20.25
N LEU A 212 17.51 3.65 -19.60
CA LEU A 212 17.36 3.66 -18.13
C LEU A 212 18.56 3.04 -17.40
N LYS A 213 19.24 2.05 -18.00
CA LYS A 213 20.51 1.51 -17.48
C LYS A 213 21.63 2.54 -17.54
N LYS A 214 21.76 3.27 -18.65
CA LYS A 214 22.78 4.31 -18.84
C LYS A 214 22.58 5.46 -17.84
N ASP A 215 21.34 5.86 -17.61
CA ASP A 215 21.00 6.89 -16.62
C ASP A 215 21.29 6.42 -15.19
N ASN A 216 21.01 5.15 -14.86
CA ASN A 216 21.35 4.60 -13.55
C ASN A 216 22.86 4.61 -13.27
N GLU A 217 23.70 4.16 -14.21
CA GLU A 217 25.15 4.23 -14.02
C GLU A 217 25.64 5.68 -13.96
N THR A 218 25.07 6.59 -14.75
CA THR A 218 25.39 8.04 -14.69
C THR A 218 25.03 8.66 -13.33
N LEU A 219 23.87 8.31 -12.76
CA LEU A 219 23.44 8.79 -11.44
C LEU A 219 24.30 8.22 -10.31
N LYS A 220 24.69 6.95 -10.43
CA LYS A 220 25.59 6.25 -9.48
C LYS A 220 27.00 6.84 -9.51
N GLU A 221 27.52 7.22 -10.68
CA GLU A 221 28.77 7.98 -10.79
C GLU A 221 28.66 9.38 -10.16
N LYS A 222 27.55 10.11 -10.41
CA LYS A 222 27.31 11.42 -9.79
C LYS A 222 27.24 11.34 -8.25
N LEU A 223 26.56 10.34 -7.69
CA LEU A 223 26.53 10.09 -6.25
C LEU A 223 27.94 9.83 -5.69
N LYS A 224 28.71 8.94 -6.33
CA LYS A 224 30.10 8.64 -5.94
C LYS A 224 31.00 9.88 -6.00
N GLN A 225 30.83 10.73 -7.02
CA GLN A 225 31.55 12.00 -7.12
C GLN A 225 31.14 12.97 -6.00
N GLN A 226 29.84 13.11 -5.72
CA GLN A 226 29.32 13.96 -4.65
C GLN A 226 29.82 13.54 -3.26
N GLU A 227 29.84 12.23 -2.96
CA GLU A 227 30.45 11.69 -1.74
C GLU A 227 31.96 12.00 -1.65
N SER A 228 32.69 11.88 -2.77
CA SER A 228 34.13 12.19 -2.79
C SER A 228 34.43 13.68 -2.57
N GLY A 229 33.61 14.58 -3.13
CA GLY A 229 33.72 16.02 -2.93
C GLY A 229 33.43 16.45 -1.48
N LEU A 230 32.50 15.75 -0.81
CA LEU A 230 32.19 16.01 0.59
C LEU A 230 33.35 15.60 1.54
N ARG A 231 34.14 14.59 1.16
CA ARG A 231 35.33 14.16 1.93
C ARG A 231 36.55 15.07 1.75
N GLN A 232 36.71 15.73 0.60
CA GLN A 232 37.82 16.68 0.39
C GLN A 232 37.59 18.04 1.06
N ARG A 233 36.33 18.46 1.25
CA ARG A 233 36.01 19.74 1.91
C ARG A 233 36.32 19.75 3.41
N THR A 234 36.52 18.59 4.03
CA THR A 234 36.86 18.46 5.46
C THR A 234 38.37 18.45 5.76
N THR A 235 39.25 18.55 4.76
CA THR A 235 40.72 18.43 4.95
C THR A 235 41.55 19.59 4.39
N ALA A 236 40.94 20.75 4.11
CA ALA A 236 41.62 21.93 3.56
C ALA A 236 41.38 23.20 4.40
N GLY A 237 41.90 23.20 5.65
CA GLY A 237 41.99 24.40 6.47
C GLY A 237 43.23 25.22 6.08
N ASN A 238 43.01 26.44 5.57
CA ASN A 238 44.09 27.35 5.16
C ASN A 238 44.70 28.07 6.39
N PRO A 239 46.03 28.17 6.55
CA PRO A 239 46.64 28.78 7.74
C PRO A 239 46.87 30.29 7.57
N VAL A 240 46.33 31.09 8.50
CA VAL A 240 46.76 32.50 8.69
C VAL A 240 46.96 32.80 10.18
N VAL A 241 48.22 33.07 10.47
CA VAL A 241 48.92 33.48 11.71
C VAL A 241 48.22 34.34 12.78
N ASP A 242 48.56 33.99 14.04
CA ASP A 242 48.90 34.82 15.21
C ASP A 242 47.95 35.88 15.81
N ARG A 243 47.46 35.59 17.04
CA ARG A 243 48.13 36.08 18.29
C ARG A 243 47.49 35.59 19.61
N LEU A 244 48.31 34.91 20.42
CA LEU A 244 48.43 34.97 21.90
C LEU A 244 47.29 35.59 22.75
N LYS A 245 46.59 34.76 23.54
CA LYS A 245 46.75 34.65 25.02
C LYS A 245 45.78 33.62 25.64
N PRO A 246 46.14 32.96 26.76
CA PRO A 246 45.25 32.02 27.45
C PRO A 246 44.43 32.70 28.56
N ASN A 247 43.16 32.34 28.72
CA ASN A 247 42.58 32.15 30.07
C ASN A 247 41.38 31.18 30.05
N GLN A 248 41.09 30.59 31.21
CA GLN A 248 40.08 29.56 31.42
C GLN A 248 38.64 30.10 31.30
N GLN A 249 37.71 29.31 30.77
CA GLN A 249 36.64 28.71 31.59
C GLN A 249 35.71 27.71 30.87
N GLN A 250 35.23 26.76 31.66
CA GLN A 250 33.94 26.05 31.59
C GLN A 250 33.76 24.78 30.72
N GLN A 251 33.23 23.75 31.40
CA GLN A 251 32.44 22.59 30.91
C GLN A 251 33.13 21.45 30.12
N ASN A 252 33.63 20.48 30.90
CA ASN A 252 33.84 19.10 30.44
C ASN A 252 32.50 18.36 30.31
N GLY A 253 31.82 18.49 29.17
CA GLY A 253 30.86 17.49 28.71
C GLY A 253 31.60 16.37 28.00
N LEU A 254 31.42 15.11 28.41
CA LEU A 254 32.10 13.96 27.79
C LEU A 254 31.51 13.66 26.40
N VAL A 255 32.04 14.33 25.38
CA VAL A 255 31.68 14.08 23.97
C VAL A 255 32.31 12.75 23.54
N LEU A 256 31.58 11.65 23.70
CA LEU A 256 32.02 10.36 23.17
C LEU A 256 31.89 10.38 21.65
N PHE A 257 33.01 10.62 20.97
CA PHE A 257 33.12 10.65 19.52
C PHE A 257 32.51 9.39 18.89
N GLY A 258 31.77 9.58 17.79
CA GLY A 258 31.14 8.49 17.07
C GLY A 258 32.16 7.54 16.46
N ILE A 259 32.41 6.42 17.13
CA ILE A 259 33.06 5.26 16.54
C ILE A 259 32.01 4.56 15.68
N ALA A 260 32.22 4.51 14.36
CA ALA A 260 31.47 3.63 13.49
C ALA A 260 31.86 2.18 13.82
N LEU A 261 31.13 1.56 14.76
CA LEU A 261 31.33 0.17 15.13
C LEU A 261 30.95 -0.71 13.93
N ASN A 262 31.97 -1.28 13.30
CA ASN A 262 31.88 -2.34 12.32
C ASN A 262 30.97 -3.48 12.86
N GLU A 263 30.04 -3.96 12.04
CA GLU A 263 29.05 -4.98 12.44
C GLU A 263 29.70 -6.22 13.09
N GLN A 264 30.89 -6.60 12.62
CA GLN A 264 31.68 -7.70 13.17
C GLN A 264 32.10 -7.48 14.63
N LEU A 265 32.40 -6.24 15.05
CA LEU A 265 32.80 -5.93 16.42
C LEU A 265 31.60 -5.92 17.38
N VAL A 266 30.41 -5.54 16.90
CA VAL A 266 29.16 -5.69 17.66
C VAL A 266 28.87 -7.16 17.94
N LEU A 267 29.07 -8.02 16.93
CA LEU A 267 28.86 -9.47 17.05
C LEU A 267 29.89 -10.12 17.97
N VAL A 268 31.17 -9.74 17.87
CA VAL A 268 32.23 -10.17 18.81
C VAL A 268 31.94 -9.73 20.25
N ALA A 269 31.52 -8.48 20.46
CA ALA A 269 31.14 -7.98 21.78
C ALA A 269 29.94 -8.76 22.36
N PHE A 270 28.97 -9.14 21.54
CA PHE A 270 27.82 -9.94 21.96
C PHE A 270 28.23 -11.38 22.36
N VAL A 271 29.11 -12.03 21.58
CA VAL A 271 29.66 -13.35 21.93
C VAL A 271 30.47 -13.30 23.22
N ILE A 272 31.30 -12.27 23.40
CA ILE A 272 32.06 -12.04 24.64
C ILE A 272 31.11 -11.85 25.83
N ALA A 273 30.06 -11.04 25.69
CA ALA A 273 29.06 -10.83 26.74
C ALA A 273 28.31 -12.11 27.12
N LEU A 274 28.00 -12.99 26.15
CA LEU A 274 27.40 -14.30 26.42
C LEU A 274 28.37 -15.24 27.15
N LEU A 275 29.65 -15.28 26.79
CA LEU A 275 30.65 -16.12 27.45
C LEU A 275 30.91 -15.67 28.90
N PHE A 276 31.04 -14.37 29.15
CA PHE A 276 31.19 -13.84 30.51
C PHE A 276 29.90 -13.96 31.33
N GLY A 277 28.74 -13.70 30.73
CA GLY A 277 27.44 -13.87 31.38
C GLY A 277 27.17 -15.32 31.79
N PHE A 278 27.48 -16.28 30.93
CA PHE A 278 27.38 -17.71 31.24
C PHE A 278 28.38 -18.11 32.34
N SER A 279 29.60 -17.58 32.31
CA SER A 279 30.62 -17.85 33.34
C SER A 279 30.23 -17.29 34.72
N LEU A 280 29.71 -16.06 34.79
CA LEU A 280 29.19 -15.48 36.04
C LEU A 280 27.95 -16.24 36.55
N GLY A 281 27.03 -16.62 35.65
CA GLY A 281 25.87 -17.43 36.00
C GLY A 281 26.26 -18.80 36.57
N TYR A 282 27.24 -19.47 35.95
CA TYR A 282 27.75 -20.76 36.43
C TYR A 282 28.47 -20.63 37.78
N PHE A 283 29.23 -19.55 37.98
CA PHE A 283 29.93 -19.30 39.24
C PHE A 283 28.96 -19.00 40.40
N LEU A 284 27.94 -18.17 40.16
CA LEU A 284 26.89 -17.89 41.15
C LEU A 284 26.05 -19.15 41.47
N PHE A 285 25.79 -20.01 40.48
CA PHE A 285 25.10 -21.28 40.70
C PHE A 285 25.97 -22.30 41.48
N SER A 286 27.28 -22.36 41.21
CA SER A 286 28.22 -23.21 41.97
C SER A 286 28.50 -22.73 43.39
N CYS A 287 28.38 -21.43 43.69
CA CYS A 287 28.52 -20.90 45.05
C CYS A 287 27.23 -20.97 45.88
N SER A 288 26.11 -21.43 45.32
CA SER A 288 24.80 -21.48 45.97
C SER A 288 24.34 -22.90 46.35
N ASN A 289 25.25 -23.88 46.35
CA ASN A 289 24.96 -25.30 46.56
C ASN A 289 26.04 -25.95 47.45
#